data_AF-X0ZVY9-F1
#
_entry.id   AF-X0ZVY9-F1
#
_cell.length_a   1.000
_cell.length_b   1.000
_cell.length_c   1.000
_cell.angle_alpha   90.00
_cell.angle_beta   90.00
_cell.angle_gamma   90.00
#
_symmetry.space_group_name_H-M   'P 1'
#
loop_
_entity.id
_entity.type
_entity.pdbx_description
1 polymer ?
#
loop_
_entity_poly.entity_id
_entity_poly.type
_entity_poly.pdbx_seq_one_letter_code
_entity_poly.pdbx_strand_id
1 'polypeptide(L)'
;MKIWQDRIKKQIFQDLSKEPRFYDDIEEFYKVAYPFLLEHEAENNLPLAILISLKKNIEIYGKEKPLLFSLTDAKIVKLIALRTPPQDLIISYTDDLDTIELLTEELTKRSEKLPGVLSFKKAADKFAEQWCERNYINCNLFRKERIYKLVKVSEETLGHRKFSVAPKLHQEIVFQWAGEMMKEALINTTKEDIRVNAFFE
;
A
#
# COMPACT_ATOMS: atom_id res chain seq x y z
N MET A 1 42.57 5.97 -6.74
CA MET A 1 41.86 6.30 -8.00
C MET A 1 41.06 5.13 -8.56
N LYS A 2 41.64 3.92 -8.69
CA LYS A 2 40.96 2.70 -9.20
C LYS A 2 39.71 2.28 -8.41
N ILE A 3 39.81 2.24 -7.07
CA ILE A 3 38.71 1.86 -6.16
C ILE A 3 37.48 2.78 -6.29
N TRP A 4 37.70 4.08 -6.54
CA TRP A 4 36.63 5.06 -6.72
C TRP A 4 35.90 4.87 -8.06
N GLN A 5 36.65 4.59 -9.13
CA GLN A 5 36.09 4.28 -10.44
C GLN A 5 35.34 2.95 -10.46
N ASP A 6 35.84 1.93 -9.74
CA ASP A 6 35.18 0.63 -9.62
C ASP A 6 33.88 0.72 -8.81
N ARG A 7 33.84 1.55 -7.76
CA ARG A 7 32.60 1.85 -7.01
C ARG A 7 31.57 2.57 -7.88
N ILE A 8 31.97 3.62 -8.59
CA ILE A 8 31.08 4.37 -9.48
C ILE A 8 30.53 3.46 -10.58
N LYS A 9 31.38 2.65 -11.21
CA LYS A 9 30.92 1.68 -12.22
C LYS A 9 29.94 0.69 -11.62
N LYS A 10 30.23 0.12 -10.46
CA LYS A 10 29.33 -0.84 -9.80
C LYS A 10 27.97 -0.22 -9.48
N GLN A 11 27.95 1.01 -8.97
CA GLN A 11 26.72 1.76 -8.71
C GLN A 11 25.93 2.01 -10.01
N ILE A 12 26.58 2.52 -11.06
CA ILE A 12 25.96 2.77 -12.37
C ILE A 12 25.39 1.47 -12.97
N PHE A 13 26.13 0.35 -12.88
CA PHE A 13 25.65 -0.95 -13.35
C PHE A 13 24.46 -1.49 -12.52
N GLN A 14 24.45 -1.24 -11.20
CA GLN A 14 23.33 -1.60 -10.32
C GLN A 14 22.10 -0.71 -10.53
N ASP A 15 22.26 0.50 -11.04
CA ASP A 15 21.14 1.40 -11.37
C ASP A 15 20.61 1.14 -12.79
N LEU A 16 21.46 0.68 -13.71
CA LEU A 16 21.06 0.26 -15.07
C LEU A 16 20.24 -1.04 -15.11
N SER A 17 20.28 -1.88 -14.07
CA SER A 17 19.47 -3.10 -13.99
C SER A 17 18.09 -2.88 -13.40
N LYS A 18 17.83 -1.69 -12.83
CA LYS A 18 16.55 -1.34 -12.23
C LYS A 18 15.61 -0.76 -13.29
N GLU A 19 14.48 -1.40 -13.49
CA GLU A 19 13.51 -1.05 -14.52
C GLU A 19 12.21 -0.56 -13.84
N PRO A 20 11.96 0.77 -13.79
CA PRO A 20 10.69 1.32 -13.33
C PRO A 20 9.62 1.14 -14.41
N ARG A 21 8.41 0.75 -13.99
CA ARG A 21 7.28 0.59 -14.91
C ARG A 21 5.98 1.07 -14.29
N PHE A 22 5.26 1.89 -15.05
CA PHE A 22 3.87 2.22 -14.78
C PHE A 22 2.94 1.38 -15.65
N TYR A 23 1.74 1.08 -15.14
CA TYR A 23 0.77 0.22 -15.80
C TYR A 23 -0.55 0.96 -16.02
N ASP A 24 -1.11 0.82 -17.22
CA ASP A 24 -2.48 1.22 -17.53
C ASP A 24 -3.47 0.06 -17.42
N ASP A 25 -2.96 -1.19 -17.48
CA ASP A 25 -3.75 -2.41 -17.38
C ASP A 25 -3.55 -3.09 -16.01
N ILE A 26 -4.65 -3.22 -15.28
CA ILE A 26 -4.68 -3.87 -13.96
C ILE A 26 -4.34 -5.36 -14.03
N GLU A 27 -4.66 -6.05 -15.12
CA GLU A 27 -4.32 -7.47 -15.29
C GLU A 27 -2.82 -7.69 -15.43
N GLU A 28 -2.13 -6.80 -16.16
CA GLU A 28 -0.67 -6.83 -16.26
C GLU A 28 -0.01 -6.49 -14.93
N PHE A 29 -0.48 -5.45 -14.26
CA PHE A 29 0.04 -5.06 -12.95
C PHE A 29 -0.16 -6.16 -11.91
N TYR A 30 -1.36 -6.77 -11.87
CA TYR A 30 -1.70 -7.82 -10.90
C TYR A 30 -0.77 -9.03 -10.98
N LYS A 31 -0.39 -9.45 -12.20
CA LYS A 31 0.54 -10.59 -12.40
C LYS A 31 1.90 -10.37 -11.73
N VAL A 32 2.34 -9.11 -11.64
CA VAL A 32 3.64 -8.73 -11.08
C VAL A 32 3.51 -8.40 -9.59
N ALA A 33 2.50 -7.60 -9.23
CA ALA A 33 2.33 -7.08 -7.88
C ALA A 33 1.83 -8.13 -6.89
N TYR A 34 0.87 -8.98 -7.27
CA TYR A 34 0.26 -9.94 -6.35
C TYR A 34 1.27 -10.90 -5.71
N PRO A 35 2.12 -11.64 -6.45
CA PRO A 35 3.06 -12.57 -5.84
C PRO A 35 4.07 -11.87 -4.93
N PHE A 36 4.57 -10.69 -5.34
CA PHE A 36 5.51 -9.91 -4.53
C PHE A 36 4.88 -9.43 -3.21
N LEU A 37 3.66 -8.89 -3.26
CA LEU A 37 2.99 -8.39 -2.05
C LEU A 37 2.71 -9.53 -1.05
N LEU A 38 2.45 -10.75 -1.54
CA LEU A 38 2.18 -11.92 -0.69
C LEU A 38 3.39 -12.36 0.14
N GLU A 39 4.62 -12.11 -0.29
CA GLU A 39 5.83 -12.53 0.44
C GLU A 39 5.88 -11.94 1.86
N HIS A 40 5.35 -10.71 2.00
CA HIS A 40 5.19 -10.00 3.27
C HIS A 40 3.72 -9.58 3.45
N GLU A 41 2.79 -10.54 3.41
CA GLU A 41 1.34 -10.31 3.43
C GLU A 41 0.90 -9.36 4.56
N ALA A 42 1.44 -9.52 5.77
CA ALA A 42 1.04 -8.71 6.92
C ALA A 42 1.44 -7.25 6.71
N GLU A 43 2.68 -7.00 6.30
CA GLU A 43 3.22 -5.66 6.03
C GLU A 43 2.58 -5.01 4.79
N ASN A 44 2.13 -5.83 3.84
CA ASN A 44 1.51 -5.43 2.57
C ASN A 44 -0.02 -5.55 2.57
N ASN A 45 -0.66 -5.70 3.73
CA ASN A 45 -2.09 -6.03 3.81
C ASN A 45 -2.99 -5.02 3.06
N LEU A 46 -2.69 -3.72 3.19
CA LEU A 46 -3.43 -2.64 2.56
C LEU A 46 -3.23 -2.60 1.04
N PRO A 47 -2.00 -2.52 0.48
CA PRO A 47 -1.83 -2.57 -0.97
C PRO A 47 -2.35 -3.87 -1.57
N LEU A 48 -2.28 -5.00 -0.85
CA LEU A 48 -2.84 -6.28 -1.30
C LEU A 48 -4.38 -6.23 -1.40
N ALA A 49 -5.05 -5.70 -0.38
CA ALA A 49 -6.51 -5.54 -0.38
C ALA A 49 -6.97 -4.62 -1.53
N ILE A 50 -6.28 -3.49 -1.74
CA ILE A 50 -6.60 -2.56 -2.82
C ILE A 50 -6.37 -3.21 -4.18
N LEU A 51 -5.25 -3.90 -4.39
CA LEU A 51 -4.93 -4.60 -5.62
C LEU A 51 -6.02 -5.63 -5.99
N ILE A 52 -6.49 -6.42 -5.03
CA ILE A 52 -7.55 -7.41 -5.23
C ILE A 52 -8.88 -6.72 -5.60
N SER A 53 -9.22 -5.59 -4.97
CA SER A 53 -10.42 -4.82 -5.28
C SER A 53 -10.36 -4.21 -6.68
N LEU A 54 -9.24 -3.57 -7.04
CA LEU A 54 -9.04 -2.96 -8.37
C LEU A 54 -9.12 -3.99 -9.49
N LYS A 55 -8.65 -5.23 -9.28
CA LYS A 55 -8.79 -6.32 -10.25
C LYS A 55 -10.24 -6.66 -10.56
N LYS A 56 -11.13 -6.59 -9.57
CA LYS A 56 -12.56 -6.88 -9.76
C LYS A 56 -13.26 -5.75 -10.49
N ASN A 57 -12.92 -4.51 -10.13
CA ASN A 57 -13.46 -3.31 -10.74
C ASN A 57 -12.43 -2.17 -10.58
N ILE A 58 -11.89 -1.68 -11.70
CA ILE A 58 -10.86 -0.65 -11.70
C ILE A 58 -11.37 0.70 -11.17
N GLU A 59 -12.68 0.96 -11.29
CA GLU A 59 -13.33 2.21 -10.86
C GLU A 59 -13.92 2.12 -9.44
N ILE A 60 -13.65 1.04 -8.68
CA ILE A 60 -14.27 0.80 -7.37
C ILE A 60 -14.01 1.90 -6.34
N TYR A 61 -12.91 2.65 -6.48
CA TYR A 61 -12.53 3.76 -5.61
C TYR A 61 -12.76 5.14 -6.24
N GLY A 62 -13.40 5.20 -7.41
CA GLY A 62 -13.68 6.43 -8.14
C GLY A 62 -13.33 6.34 -9.63
N LYS A 63 -13.71 7.39 -10.37
CA LYS A 63 -13.49 7.49 -11.82
C LYS A 63 -12.08 7.93 -12.20
N GLU A 64 -11.33 8.49 -11.26
CA GLU A 64 -9.95 8.89 -11.52
C GLU A 64 -9.07 7.64 -11.60
N LYS A 65 -8.22 7.56 -12.62
CA LYS A 65 -7.40 6.38 -12.86
C LYS A 65 -6.44 6.12 -11.69
N PRO A 66 -6.30 4.87 -11.22
CA PRO A 66 -5.30 4.55 -10.23
C PRO A 66 -3.89 4.68 -10.81
N LEU A 67 -2.94 5.06 -9.97
CA LEU A 67 -1.51 4.94 -10.29
C LEU A 67 -1.06 3.54 -9.91
N LEU A 68 -0.47 2.82 -10.85
CA LEU A 68 0.03 1.46 -10.68
C LEU A 68 1.50 1.42 -11.09
N PHE A 69 2.39 1.06 -10.16
CA PHE A 69 3.83 1.12 -10.37
C PHE A 69 4.55 -0.11 -9.82
N SER A 70 5.54 -0.59 -10.57
CA SER A 70 6.53 -1.56 -10.08
C SER A 70 7.95 -1.08 -10.37
N LEU A 71 8.87 -1.43 -9.49
CA LEU A 71 10.30 -1.42 -9.78
C LEU A 71 10.82 -2.86 -9.78
N THR A 72 11.51 -3.23 -10.85
CA THR A 72 12.20 -4.53 -10.92
C THR A 72 13.71 -4.34 -10.99
N ASP A 73 14.47 -5.28 -10.48
CA ASP A 73 15.93 -5.37 -10.62
C ASP A 73 16.27 -6.77 -11.16
N ALA A 74 16.89 -6.83 -12.35
CA ALA A 74 17.16 -8.08 -13.05
C ALA A 74 15.91 -8.99 -13.16
N LYS A 75 14.75 -8.40 -13.49
CA LYS A 75 13.41 -9.03 -13.59
C LYS A 75 12.79 -9.49 -12.27
N ILE A 76 13.41 -9.22 -11.13
CA ILE A 76 12.86 -9.50 -9.81
C ILE A 76 12.18 -8.24 -9.30
N VAL A 77 10.91 -8.34 -8.87
CA VAL A 77 10.20 -7.20 -8.28
C VAL A 77 10.86 -6.80 -6.96
N LYS A 78 11.11 -5.51 -6.79
CA LYS A 78 11.74 -4.92 -5.60
C LYS A 78 10.84 -3.93 -4.88
N LEU A 79 9.90 -3.33 -5.59
CA LEU A 79 8.96 -2.38 -5.02
C LEU A 79 7.66 -2.38 -5.80
N ILE A 80 6.55 -2.31 -5.08
CA ILE A 80 5.24 -1.99 -5.62
C ILE A 80 4.75 -0.69 -4.99
N ALA A 81 4.20 0.20 -5.80
CA ALA A 81 3.48 1.36 -5.33
C ALA A 81 2.14 1.48 -6.07
N LEU A 82 1.09 1.87 -5.35
CA LEU A 82 -0.20 2.13 -5.95
C LEU A 82 -0.91 3.28 -5.26
N ARG A 83 -1.77 3.97 -6.00
CA ARG A 83 -2.62 5.04 -5.46
C ARG A 83 -3.99 4.95 -6.08
N THR A 84 -5.01 5.12 -5.25
CA THR A 84 -6.41 5.28 -5.67
C THR A 84 -6.83 6.71 -5.34
N PRO A 85 -6.76 7.65 -6.30
CA PRO A 85 -7.09 9.05 -6.01
C PRO A 85 -8.49 9.20 -5.41
N PRO A 86 -8.69 10.13 -4.46
CA PRO A 86 -7.75 11.16 -4.02
C PRO A 86 -6.83 10.72 -2.87
N GLN A 87 -6.72 9.42 -2.55
CA GLN A 87 -5.97 8.94 -1.39
C GLN A 87 -4.44 9.10 -1.53
N ASP A 88 -3.72 8.88 -0.43
CA ASP A 88 -2.26 8.89 -0.37
C ASP A 88 -1.64 7.80 -1.26
N LEU A 89 -0.40 8.01 -1.69
CA LEU A 89 0.39 6.96 -2.34
C LEU A 89 0.72 5.87 -1.34
N ILE A 90 0.46 4.61 -1.68
CA ILE A 90 0.80 3.46 -0.85
C ILE A 90 2.04 2.80 -1.42
N ILE A 91 3.06 2.62 -0.58
CA ILE A 91 4.32 1.97 -0.94
C ILE A 91 4.41 0.66 -0.16
N SER A 92 4.66 -0.44 -0.87
CA SER A 92 4.84 -1.77 -0.28
C SER A 92 6.01 -1.83 0.69
N TYR A 93 6.07 -2.89 1.50
CA TYR A 93 7.29 -3.31 2.17
C TYR A 93 8.41 -3.55 1.15
N THR A 94 9.64 -3.20 1.55
CA THR A 94 10.89 -3.51 0.85
C THR A 94 12.04 -3.51 1.84
N ASP A 95 13.03 -4.39 1.65
CA ASP A 95 14.29 -4.35 2.39
C ASP A 95 15.33 -3.41 1.74
N ASP A 96 15.08 -3.00 0.49
CA ASP A 96 15.97 -2.13 -0.28
C ASP A 96 15.39 -0.71 -0.32
N LEU A 97 15.89 0.18 0.53
CA LEU A 97 15.41 1.56 0.56
C LEU A 97 15.86 2.39 -0.66
N ASP A 98 16.82 1.93 -1.47
CA ASP A 98 17.25 2.66 -2.67
C ASP A 98 16.16 2.64 -3.75
N THR A 99 15.25 1.67 -3.69
CA THR A 99 14.05 1.67 -4.54
C THR A 99 13.13 2.86 -4.30
N ILE A 100 13.13 3.42 -3.08
CA ILE A 100 12.30 4.59 -2.73
C ILE A 100 12.78 5.83 -3.48
N GLU A 101 14.10 6.00 -3.61
CA GLU A 101 14.68 7.14 -4.32
C GLU A 101 14.31 7.13 -5.79
N LEU A 102 14.39 5.96 -6.42
CA LEU A 102 13.98 5.79 -7.82
C LEU A 102 12.48 6.01 -8.00
N LEU A 103 11.64 5.52 -7.08
CA LEU A 103 10.21 5.82 -7.12
C LEU A 103 9.95 7.33 -7.04
N THR A 104 10.58 8.03 -6.10
CA THR A 104 10.46 9.49 -5.94
C THR A 104 10.88 10.21 -7.23
N GLU A 105 11.99 9.79 -7.86
CA GLU A 105 12.45 10.35 -9.14
C GLU A 105 11.44 10.16 -10.26
N GLU A 106 10.92 8.95 -10.43
CA GLU A 106 9.95 8.65 -11.50
C GLU A 106 8.64 9.42 -11.33
N LEU A 107 8.14 9.53 -10.10
CA LEU A 107 6.96 10.32 -9.79
C LEU A 107 7.20 11.83 -10.01
N THR A 108 8.40 12.33 -9.67
CA THR A 108 8.79 13.73 -9.92
C THR A 108 8.85 14.03 -11.43
N LYS A 109 9.46 13.13 -12.22
CA LYS A 109 9.53 13.25 -13.70
C LYS A 109 8.14 13.33 -14.33
N ARG A 110 7.17 12.59 -13.79
CA ARG A 110 5.77 12.60 -14.24
C ARG A 110 4.96 13.81 -13.73
N SER A 111 5.55 14.66 -12.89
CA SER A 111 4.84 15.79 -12.26
C SER A 111 3.59 15.35 -11.49
N GLU A 112 3.65 14.18 -10.84
CA GLU A 112 2.53 13.65 -10.07
C GLU A 112 2.21 14.56 -8.87
N LYS A 113 0.92 14.70 -8.56
CA LYS A 113 0.44 15.46 -7.39
C LYS A 113 -0.05 14.49 -6.33
N LEU A 114 0.70 14.43 -5.22
CA LEU A 114 0.42 13.52 -4.12
C LEU A 114 -0.07 14.29 -2.89
N PRO A 115 -1.20 13.90 -2.29
CA PRO A 115 -1.67 14.47 -1.03
C PRO A 115 -0.83 14.01 0.16
N GLY A 116 -0.21 12.83 0.05
CA GLY A 116 0.59 12.19 1.08
C GLY A 116 1.12 10.84 0.65
N VAL A 117 1.78 10.15 1.59
CA VAL A 117 2.34 8.81 1.43
C VAL A 117 2.05 7.96 2.66
N LEU A 118 1.70 6.69 2.43
CA LEU A 118 1.50 5.69 3.46
C LEU A 118 2.42 4.49 3.18
N SER A 119 3.26 4.16 4.15
CA SER A 119 4.14 2.99 4.10
C SER A 119 4.68 2.66 5.50
N PHE A 120 5.51 1.63 5.60
CA PHE A 120 6.28 1.39 6.81
C PHE A 120 7.23 2.56 7.08
N LYS A 121 7.52 2.80 8.37
CA LYS A 121 8.15 4.05 8.83
C LYS A 121 9.38 4.47 8.02
N LYS A 122 10.33 3.57 7.77
CA LYS A 122 11.58 3.92 7.08
C LYS A 122 11.34 4.36 5.63
N ALA A 123 10.47 3.68 4.89
CA ALA A 123 10.14 4.08 3.51
C ALA A 123 9.32 5.38 3.47
N ALA A 124 8.35 5.54 4.38
CA ALA A 124 7.57 6.77 4.46
C ALA A 124 8.44 7.99 4.80
N ASP A 125 9.36 7.86 5.76
CA ASP A 125 10.30 8.94 6.12
C ASP A 125 11.21 9.29 4.93
N LYS A 126 11.84 8.28 4.29
CA LYS A 126 12.75 8.50 3.15
C LYS A 126 12.02 9.14 1.97
N PHE A 127 10.83 8.64 1.64
CA PHE A 127 10.03 9.21 0.56
C PHE A 127 9.63 10.65 0.86
N ALA A 128 9.13 10.93 2.07
CA ALA A 128 8.69 12.27 2.45
C ALA A 128 9.83 13.29 2.41
N GLU A 129 11.01 12.93 2.93
CA GLU A 129 12.21 13.78 2.88
C GLU A 129 12.57 14.15 1.43
N GLN A 130 12.73 13.15 0.57
CA GLN A 130 13.12 13.37 -0.82
C GLN A 130 12.04 14.08 -1.64
N TRP A 131 10.77 13.73 -1.43
CA TRP A 131 9.64 14.33 -2.12
C TRP A 131 9.50 15.81 -1.78
N CYS A 132 9.65 16.16 -0.49
CA CYS A 132 9.55 17.54 -0.03
C CYS A 132 10.69 18.41 -0.52
N GLU A 133 11.93 17.90 -0.49
CA GLU A 133 13.09 18.60 -1.05
C GLU A 133 12.92 18.87 -2.55
N ARG A 134 12.57 17.83 -3.34
CA ARG A 134 12.46 17.95 -4.80
C ARG A 134 11.33 18.85 -5.27
N ASN A 135 10.24 18.94 -4.50
CA ASN A 135 9.06 19.73 -4.86
C ASN A 135 8.97 21.07 -4.12
N TYR A 136 9.95 21.42 -3.28
CA TYR A 136 9.97 22.65 -2.48
C TYR A 136 8.70 22.82 -1.61
N ILE A 137 8.26 21.74 -0.97
CA ILE A 137 7.08 21.72 -0.09
C ILE A 137 7.44 21.24 1.31
N ASN A 138 6.51 21.39 2.27
CA ASN A 138 6.66 20.91 3.64
C ASN A 138 5.81 19.65 3.86
N CYS A 139 6.42 18.62 4.45
CA CYS A 139 5.80 17.33 4.75
C CYS A 139 5.63 17.24 6.26
N ASN A 140 4.45 16.82 6.72
CA ASN A 140 4.17 16.65 8.14
C ASN A 140 3.64 15.25 8.41
N LEU A 141 4.03 14.67 9.54
CA LEU A 141 3.49 13.39 9.99
C LEU A 141 2.01 13.54 10.36
N PHE A 142 1.13 12.91 9.59
CA PHE A 142 -0.31 12.92 9.89
C PHE A 142 -0.69 11.90 10.97
N ARG A 143 -0.27 10.64 10.81
CA ARG A 143 -0.63 9.55 11.72
C ARG A 143 0.46 8.48 11.77
N LYS A 144 0.59 7.82 12.93
CA LYS A 144 1.37 6.59 13.08
C LYS A 144 0.41 5.41 13.14
N GLU A 145 0.48 4.54 12.15
CA GLU A 145 -0.33 3.33 12.10
C GLU A 145 0.50 2.11 12.50
N ARG A 146 -0.16 1.04 12.95
CA ARG A 146 0.47 -0.23 13.32
C ARG A 146 -0.35 -1.38 12.79
N ILE A 147 0.34 -2.42 12.36
CA ILE A 147 -0.25 -3.68 11.94
C ILE A 147 0.02 -4.70 13.05
N TYR A 148 -1.03 -5.40 13.48
CA TYR A 148 -0.91 -6.53 14.41
C TYR A 148 -0.98 -7.83 13.62
N LYS A 149 0.04 -8.68 13.78
CA LYS A 149 0.10 -10.00 13.15
C LYS A 149 -0.11 -11.07 14.21
N LEU A 150 -1.14 -11.88 14.03
CA LEU A 150 -1.35 -13.08 14.83
C LEU A 150 -0.45 -14.20 14.30
N VAL A 151 0.51 -14.65 15.10
CA VAL A 151 1.47 -15.70 14.71
C VAL A 151 1.05 -17.08 15.23
N LYS A 152 0.45 -17.12 16.42
CA LYS A 152 0.01 -18.35 17.07
C LYS A 152 -1.28 -18.10 17.84
N VAL A 153 -2.22 -19.04 17.69
CA VAL A 153 -3.44 -19.10 18.49
C VAL A 153 -3.19 -20.03 19.69
N SER A 154 -3.72 -19.69 20.87
CA SER A 154 -3.68 -20.59 22.01
C SER A 154 -4.65 -21.75 21.79
N GLU A 155 -4.19 -22.99 21.94
CA GLU A 155 -5.03 -24.17 21.78
C GLU A 155 -6.19 -24.19 22.79
N GLU A 156 -5.99 -23.63 23.99
CA GLU A 156 -7.00 -23.51 25.03
C GLU A 156 -8.17 -22.59 24.63
N THR A 157 -7.96 -21.70 23.67
CA THR A 157 -9.00 -20.79 23.16
C THR A 157 -9.80 -21.39 22.00
N LEU A 158 -9.39 -22.54 21.47
CA LEU A 158 -10.08 -23.23 20.38
C LEU A 158 -11.27 -24.01 20.93
N GLY A 159 -12.44 -23.39 20.94
CA GLY A 159 -13.69 -24.09 21.23
C GLY A 159 -14.03 -25.15 20.17
N HIS A 160 -14.90 -26.11 20.52
CA HIS A 160 -15.35 -27.15 19.58
C HIS A 160 -16.36 -26.66 18.52
N ARG A 161 -16.70 -25.36 18.53
CA ARG A 161 -17.64 -24.77 17.58
C ARG A 161 -16.94 -24.55 16.23
N LYS A 162 -17.69 -24.72 15.15
CA LYS A 162 -17.21 -24.43 13.80
C LYS A 162 -17.73 -23.08 13.34
N PHE A 163 -16.93 -22.37 12.56
CA PHE A 163 -17.42 -21.21 11.81
C PHE A 163 -18.51 -21.66 10.85
N SER A 164 -19.56 -20.85 10.75
CA SER A 164 -20.65 -21.03 9.79
C SER A 164 -20.85 -19.74 9.02
N VAL A 165 -21.30 -19.84 7.77
CA VAL A 165 -21.70 -18.66 7.00
C VAL A 165 -22.85 -17.97 7.72
N ALA A 166 -22.72 -16.66 7.96
CA ALA A 166 -23.76 -15.88 8.61
C ALA A 166 -24.98 -15.75 7.67
N PRO A 167 -26.18 -16.22 8.06
CA PRO A 167 -27.39 -15.98 7.28
C PRO A 167 -27.78 -14.50 7.31
N LYS A 168 -28.64 -14.07 6.38
CA LYS A 168 -29.14 -12.69 6.29
C LYS A 168 -29.79 -12.18 7.59
N LEU A 169 -30.33 -13.10 8.43
CA LEU A 169 -30.86 -12.76 9.75
C LEU A 169 -29.81 -12.14 10.69
N HIS A 170 -28.51 -12.42 10.51
CA HIS A 170 -27.44 -11.83 11.31
C HIS A 170 -27.01 -10.43 10.83
N GLN A 171 -27.62 -9.90 9.78
CA GLN A 171 -27.25 -8.61 9.22
C GLN A 171 -27.37 -7.47 10.24
N GLU A 172 -28.45 -7.46 11.03
CA GLU A 172 -28.68 -6.40 12.03
C GLU A 172 -27.62 -6.40 13.13
N ILE A 173 -27.24 -7.57 13.65
CA ILE A 173 -26.22 -7.64 14.71
C ILE A 173 -24.83 -7.24 14.20
N VAL A 174 -24.50 -7.61 12.95
CA VAL A 174 -23.24 -7.20 12.32
C VAL A 174 -23.17 -5.69 12.15
N PHE A 175 -24.28 -5.05 11.74
CA PHE A 175 -24.34 -3.59 11.64
C PHE A 175 -24.23 -2.90 12.99
N GLN A 176 -24.86 -3.46 14.02
CA GLN A 176 -24.71 -2.95 15.37
C GLN A 176 -23.24 -2.98 15.81
N TRP A 177 -22.57 -4.13 15.70
CA TRP A 177 -21.18 -4.28 16.11
C TRP A 177 -20.23 -3.40 15.30
N ALA A 178 -20.41 -3.32 13.98
CA ALA A 178 -19.62 -2.42 13.15
C ALA A 178 -19.78 -0.96 13.59
N GLY A 179 -21.01 -0.54 13.88
CA GLY A 179 -21.29 0.81 14.37
C GLY A 179 -20.73 1.10 15.77
N GLU A 180 -20.77 0.12 16.68
CA GLU A 180 -20.15 0.22 18.01
C GLU A 180 -18.63 0.33 17.91
N MET A 181 -18.00 -0.52 17.10
CA MET A 181 -16.57 -0.47 16.82
C MET A 181 -16.16 0.88 16.22
N MET A 182 -16.91 1.39 15.24
CA MET A 182 -16.60 2.68 14.62
C MET A 182 -16.72 3.83 15.62
N LYS A 183 -17.72 3.84 16.51
CA LYS A 183 -17.83 4.85 17.57
C LYS A 183 -16.67 4.81 18.55
N GLU A 184 -16.18 3.61 18.89
CA GLU A 184 -15.04 3.43 19.79
C GLU A 184 -13.73 3.85 19.11
N ALA A 185 -13.50 3.39 17.87
CA ALA A 185 -12.23 3.54 17.17
C ALA A 185 -12.07 4.89 16.46
N LEU A 186 -13.18 5.52 16.06
CA LEU A 186 -13.20 6.76 15.28
C LEU A 186 -14.00 7.82 16.04
N ILE A 187 -13.27 8.64 16.81
CA ILE A 187 -13.79 9.62 17.78
C ILE A 187 -14.81 10.63 17.18
N ASN A 188 -14.89 10.75 15.85
CA ASN A 188 -15.77 11.71 15.15
C ASN A 188 -16.74 11.06 14.11
N THR A 189 -16.95 9.75 14.13
CA THR A 189 -17.81 9.08 13.13
C THR A 189 -19.29 9.29 13.41
N THR A 190 -20.01 9.83 12.43
CA THR A 190 -21.47 10.00 12.49
C THR A 190 -22.21 8.72 12.06
N LYS A 191 -23.52 8.61 12.37
CA LYS A 191 -24.34 7.47 11.89
C LYS A 191 -24.37 7.35 10.36
N GLU A 192 -24.20 8.45 9.65
CA GLU A 192 -24.17 8.48 8.19
C GLU A 192 -22.86 7.91 7.66
N ASP A 193 -21.73 8.23 8.30
CA ASP A 193 -20.41 7.68 7.98
C ASP A 193 -20.35 6.16 8.19
N ILE A 194 -21.06 5.64 9.19
CA ILE A 194 -21.17 4.19 9.46
C ILE A 194 -21.92 3.50 8.32
N ARG A 195 -22.98 4.12 7.80
CA ARG A 195 -23.73 3.57 6.67
C ARG A 195 -22.86 3.60 5.42
N VAL A 196 -22.33 4.74 5.04
CA VAL A 196 -21.55 4.87 3.79
C VAL A 196 -20.31 3.97 3.76
N ASN A 197 -19.58 3.80 4.87
CA ASN A 197 -18.35 2.98 4.90
C ASN A 197 -18.58 1.48 5.15
N ALA A 198 -19.75 1.09 5.67
CA ALA A 198 -20.11 -0.33 5.82
C ALA A 198 -20.65 -0.96 4.53
N PHE A 199 -20.94 -0.15 3.52
CA PHE A 199 -21.49 -0.58 2.23
C PHE A 199 -20.54 -0.18 1.09
N PHE A 200 -19.72 -1.14 0.65
CA PHE A 200 -19.42 -1.20 -0.78
C PHE A 200 -20.66 -1.82 -1.42
N GLU A 201 -21.54 -0.99 -1.98
CA GLU A 201 -22.55 -1.48 -2.93
C GLU A 201 -21.87 -2.01 -4.21
#